data_AF-A0A382JGX4-F1
#
_entry.id   AF-A0A382JGX4-F1
#
_cell.length_a   1.000
_cell.length_b   1.000
_cell.length_c   1.000
_cell.angle_alpha   90.00
_cell.angle_beta   90.00
_cell.angle_gamma   90.00
#
_symmetry.space_group_name_H-M   'P 1'
#
loop_
_entity.id
_entity.type
_entity.pdbx_description
1 polymer ?
#
loop_
_entity_poly.entity_id
_entity_poly.type
_entity_poly.pdbx_seq_one_letter_code
_entity_poly.pdbx_strand_id
1 'polypeptide(L)'
;MKKRNIGISKIARSVLLATLLGLNQGCTQAPEEPSLIVLIAVDQLRGDLLDQYDEAFSGGFRRLLDDGYRYTNASHPFAVTHTAAGHASISTGVPPSRSGIVANTWSQRTGEDWRQTYCVADDESPILGFENTQGVSGRSPKNLLRGGLADWIREADGNALTVSISAKDRSAITLAGKTDSHVYWLLHEEGRFVTSQYYAQAYPDWVQRFNEEVMPVLLADTIWESGVPVGIQPLARPDFATYERRGNSTFPHVSSVEEEVHNEWAFDSPKSDEAVLALATIAMEELALGQQGSADFLALGLSSTDYIGHLFGPLSQEQLSNLIHLDRVLGEFFDYLDTSVGEGEWVVALSADHGVATMPEYAQEQGNTSARRINA
;
A
#
# COMPACT_ATOMS: atom_id res chain seq x y z
N MET A 1 -29.48 83.72 -5.62
CA MET A 1 -30.23 82.66 -4.93
C MET A 1 -29.25 81.58 -4.44
N LYS A 2 -29.23 81.33 -3.11
CA LYS A 2 -28.56 80.25 -2.30
C LYS A 2 -27.09 79.89 -2.65
N LYS A 3 -26.01 80.36 -1.98
CA LYS A 3 -25.42 80.05 -0.64
C LYS A 3 -25.34 78.53 -0.35
N ARG A 4 -24.17 77.87 -0.10
CA ARG A 4 -23.22 78.01 1.04
C ARG A 4 -21.92 77.17 0.87
N ASN A 5 -20.86 77.59 1.59
CA ASN A 5 -19.54 76.99 1.92
C ASN A 5 -19.54 75.49 2.32
N ILE A 6 -18.41 74.76 2.32
CA ILE A 6 -17.36 74.61 3.39
C ILE A 6 -16.18 73.80 2.76
N GLY A 7 -14.89 74.18 2.82
CA GLY A 7 -13.89 73.89 3.89
C GLY A 7 -13.53 72.39 3.99
N ILE A 8 -12.30 71.84 4.07
CA ILE A 8 -11.11 72.14 4.88
C ILE A 8 -9.96 71.18 4.45
N SER A 9 -8.72 71.66 4.59
CA SER A 9 -7.38 71.03 4.59
C SER A 9 -7.20 69.50 4.69
N LYS A 10 -6.13 68.97 4.08
CA LYS A 10 -4.87 68.60 4.79
C LYS A 10 -3.77 68.11 3.85
N ILE A 11 -2.60 68.76 4.00
CA ILE A 11 -1.27 68.30 3.60
C ILE A 11 -0.82 67.25 4.62
N ALA A 12 -0.28 66.12 4.16
CA ALA A 12 0.69 65.34 4.92
C ALA A 12 1.61 64.59 3.93
N ARG A 13 2.83 65.12 3.77
CA ARG A 13 3.99 64.40 3.24
C ARG A 13 4.34 63.31 4.26
N SER A 14 4.25 62.05 3.85
CA SER A 14 4.80 60.93 4.63
C SER A 14 6.06 60.40 3.96
N VAL A 15 7.08 60.34 4.80
CA VAL A 15 8.45 59.89 4.55
C VAL A 15 8.45 58.42 4.10
N LEU A 16 9.15 58.14 3.01
CA LEU A 16 9.43 56.79 2.53
C LEU A 16 10.50 56.18 3.44
N LEU A 17 10.09 55.36 4.41
CA LEU A 17 10.99 54.53 5.20
C LEU A 17 11.10 53.19 4.46
N ALA A 18 12.24 52.96 3.81
CA ALA A 18 12.55 51.69 3.17
C ALA A 18 12.89 50.66 4.25
N THR A 19 11.91 49.83 4.61
CA THR A 19 12.13 48.63 5.43
C THR A 19 12.76 47.56 4.53
N LEU A 20 14.07 47.35 4.67
CA LEU A 20 14.71 46.11 4.23
C LEU A 20 14.13 44.97 5.09
N LEU A 21 13.09 44.32 4.60
CA LEU A 21 12.73 42.98 5.04
C LEU A 21 13.81 42.04 4.53
N GLY A 22 14.67 41.59 5.45
CA GLY A 22 15.61 40.52 5.19
C GLY A 22 14.87 39.29 4.71
N LEU A 23 15.17 38.87 3.49
CA LEU A 23 14.91 37.53 3.01
C LEU A 23 15.77 36.58 3.86
N ASN A 24 15.26 36.17 5.01
CA ASN A 24 15.69 34.92 5.61
C ASN A 24 15.15 33.81 4.71
N GLN A 25 15.93 33.44 3.69
CA GLN A 25 15.92 32.06 3.23
C GLN A 25 16.52 31.25 4.37
N GLY A 26 15.69 30.95 5.37
CA GLY A 26 15.99 29.87 6.29
C GLY A 26 16.01 28.60 5.44
N CYS A 27 17.18 27.98 5.31
CA CYS A 27 17.21 26.55 5.09
C CYS A 27 16.42 25.96 6.26
N THR A 28 15.18 25.54 6.03
CA THR A 28 14.46 24.70 6.98
C THR A 28 15.35 23.46 7.13
N GLN A 29 16.07 23.35 8.24
CA GLN A 29 16.65 22.06 8.60
C GLN A 29 15.46 21.13 8.76
N ALA A 30 15.49 19.99 8.06
CA ALA A 30 14.55 18.92 8.35
C ALA A 30 14.57 18.67 9.87
N PRO A 31 13.41 18.46 10.52
CA PRO A 31 13.33 18.09 11.92
C PRO A 31 14.34 17.01 12.27
N GLU A 32 14.86 17.04 13.51
CA GLU A 32 15.74 15.97 13.99
C GLU A 32 15.04 14.60 14.01
N GLU A 33 13.69 14.58 14.10
CA GLU A 33 12.86 13.38 14.12
C GLU A 33 11.57 13.59 13.30
N PRO A 34 11.20 12.66 12.38
CA PRO A 34 9.97 12.77 11.60
C PRO A 34 8.73 12.57 12.48
N SER A 35 7.65 13.31 12.20
CA SER A 35 6.35 13.14 12.86
C SER A 35 5.53 11.98 12.27
N LEU A 36 5.85 11.52 11.05
CA LEU A 36 5.22 10.36 10.44
C LEU A 36 6.25 9.43 9.79
N ILE A 37 6.21 8.16 10.18
CA ILE A 37 6.95 7.08 9.51
C ILE A 37 5.96 6.28 8.65
N VAL A 38 6.25 6.18 7.35
CA VAL A 38 5.47 5.41 6.39
C VAL A 38 6.25 4.17 5.95
N LEU A 39 5.65 2.99 6.07
CA LEU A 39 6.21 1.74 5.57
C LEU A 39 5.30 1.17 4.48
N ILE A 40 5.80 1.13 3.25
CA ILE A 40 5.07 0.58 2.09
C ILE A 40 5.69 -0.77 1.71
N ALA A 41 4.87 -1.81 1.69
CA ALA A 41 5.22 -3.11 1.13
C ALA A 41 4.44 -3.32 -0.16
N VAL A 42 5.11 -3.31 -1.32
CA VAL A 42 4.51 -3.65 -2.61
C VAL A 42 4.69 -5.16 -2.82
N ASP A 43 3.59 -5.89 -2.69
CA ASP A 43 3.55 -7.35 -2.74
C ASP A 43 4.06 -7.85 -4.10
N GLN A 44 4.97 -8.83 -4.09
CA GLN A 44 5.59 -9.43 -5.29
C GLN A 44 6.47 -8.48 -6.14
N LEU A 45 6.73 -7.23 -5.74
CA LEU A 45 7.54 -6.31 -6.55
C LEU A 45 9.00 -6.77 -6.65
N ARG A 46 9.40 -7.21 -7.85
CA ARG A 46 10.81 -7.52 -8.13
C ARG A 46 11.61 -6.22 -8.31
N GLY A 47 12.78 -6.16 -7.69
CA GLY A 47 13.64 -4.97 -7.75
C GLY A 47 14.17 -4.63 -9.15
N ASP A 48 14.26 -5.60 -10.06
CA ASP A 48 14.69 -5.39 -11.45
C ASP A 48 13.63 -4.69 -12.31
N LEU A 49 12.36 -4.77 -11.95
CA LEU A 49 11.28 -4.06 -12.66
C LEU A 49 11.41 -2.54 -12.51
N LEU A 50 12.03 -2.06 -11.43
CA LEU A 50 12.29 -0.64 -11.26
C LEU A 50 13.30 -0.11 -12.29
N ASP A 51 14.31 -0.92 -12.64
CA ASP A 51 15.28 -0.56 -13.69
C ASP A 51 14.70 -0.79 -15.09
N GLN A 52 13.95 -1.87 -15.28
CA GLN A 52 13.35 -2.21 -16.57
C GLN A 52 12.31 -1.17 -17.02
N TYR A 53 11.57 -0.57 -16.09
CA TYR A 53 10.51 0.39 -16.36
C TYR A 53 10.88 1.83 -15.97
N ASP A 54 12.16 2.14 -15.75
CA ASP A 54 12.63 3.46 -15.29
C ASP A 54 12.10 4.62 -16.16
N GLU A 55 12.12 4.47 -17.50
CA GLU A 55 11.63 5.50 -18.42
C GLU A 55 10.09 5.67 -18.44
N ALA A 56 9.36 4.74 -17.83
CA ALA A 56 7.91 4.79 -17.71
C ALA A 56 7.43 5.52 -16.44
N PHE A 57 8.31 5.73 -15.46
CA PHE A 57 7.96 6.34 -14.18
C PHE A 57 8.12 7.85 -14.18
N SER A 58 7.16 8.53 -13.56
CA SER A 58 7.09 9.99 -13.44
C SER A 58 6.49 10.49 -12.12
N GLY A 59 6.00 9.59 -11.25
CA GLY A 59 5.37 9.88 -9.97
C GLY A 59 6.20 9.37 -8.78
N GLY A 60 5.60 8.52 -7.95
CA GLY A 60 6.14 8.08 -6.67
C GLY A 60 7.38 7.20 -6.78
N PHE A 61 7.44 6.25 -7.72
CA PHE A 61 8.68 5.49 -7.96
C PHE A 61 9.77 6.42 -8.50
N ARG A 62 9.43 7.33 -9.43
CA ARG A 62 10.38 8.34 -9.93
C ARG A 62 10.96 9.18 -8.79
N ARG A 63 10.12 9.70 -7.90
CA ARG A 63 10.52 10.46 -6.71
C ARG A 63 11.46 9.65 -5.80
N LEU A 64 11.12 8.39 -5.51
CA LEU A 64 11.97 7.53 -4.69
C LEU A 64 13.33 7.22 -5.36
N LEU A 65 13.35 7.09 -6.68
CA LEU A 65 14.58 6.83 -7.46
C LEU A 65 15.49 8.05 -7.57
N ASP A 66 14.92 9.25 -7.67
CA ASP A 66 15.68 10.51 -7.78
C ASP A 66 16.15 11.04 -6.43
N ASP A 67 15.26 11.06 -5.44
CA ASP A 67 15.47 11.79 -4.19
C ASP A 67 15.78 10.85 -3.00
N GLY A 68 15.57 9.55 -3.17
CA GLY A 68 15.71 8.55 -2.11
C GLY A 68 17.08 7.86 -2.04
N TYR A 69 17.20 6.96 -1.06
CA TYR A 69 18.31 6.02 -0.96
C TYR A 69 17.86 4.62 -1.40
N ARG A 70 18.46 4.12 -2.49
CA ARG A 70 18.12 2.80 -3.05
C ARG A 70 19.14 1.73 -2.66
N TYR A 71 18.65 0.65 -2.06
CA TYR A 71 19.44 -0.56 -1.80
C TYR A 71 19.20 -1.59 -2.92
N THR A 72 20.12 -1.67 -3.88
CA THR A 72 19.99 -2.54 -5.07
C THR A 72 20.38 -4.00 -4.84
N ASN A 73 21.03 -4.30 -3.71
CA ASN A 73 21.46 -5.65 -3.34
C ASN A 73 20.84 -6.07 -2.00
N ALA A 74 19.51 -5.95 -1.91
CA ALA A 74 18.71 -6.41 -0.78
C ALA A 74 18.01 -7.73 -1.12
N SER A 75 17.93 -8.66 -0.16
CA SER A 75 17.31 -9.96 -0.35
C SER A 75 16.72 -10.50 0.95
N HIS A 76 15.63 -11.26 0.85
CA HIS A 76 15.08 -12.02 1.97
C HIS A 76 16.03 -13.19 2.33
N PRO A 77 16.60 -13.26 3.55
CA PRO A 77 17.60 -14.26 3.92
C PRO A 77 16.97 -15.61 4.32
N PHE A 78 15.88 -15.99 3.67
CA PHE A 78 15.11 -17.20 3.99
C PHE A 78 14.47 -17.80 2.73
N ALA A 79 14.22 -19.11 2.76
CA ALA A 79 13.84 -19.88 1.58
C ALA A 79 12.36 -19.75 1.18
N VAL A 80 11.46 -19.59 2.15
CA VAL A 80 10.02 -19.48 1.90
C VAL A 80 9.66 -18.01 1.75
N THR A 81 9.76 -17.51 0.52
CA THR A 81 9.43 -16.13 0.15
C THR A 81 7.94 -16.01 -0.18
N HIS A 82 7.10 -16.23 0.83
CA HIS A 82 5.64 -16.06 0.74
C HIS A 82 5.21 -14.76 1.44
N THR A 83 4.05 -14.23 1.05
CA THR A 83 3.53 -12.95 1.52
C THR A 83 3.63 -12.73 3.03
N ALA A 84 3.07 -13.63 3.84
CA ALA A 84 3.02 -13.48 5.29
C ALA A 84 4.43 -13.49 5.93
N ALA A 85 5.33 -14.32 5.41
CA ALA A 85 6.70 -14.43 5.91
C ALA A 85 7.52 -13.18 5.58
N GLY A 86 7.34 -12.64 4.37
CA GLY A 86 7.97 -11.41 3.91
C GLY A 86 7.52 -10.20 4.73
N HIS A 87 6.22 -9.95 4.80
CA HIS A 87 5.66 -8.83 5.56
C HIS A 87 6.04 -8.86 7.05
N ALA A 88 5.95 -10.03 7.70
CA ALA A 88 6.39 -10.18 9.09
C ALA A 88 7.90 -9.92 9.26
N SER A 89 8.72 -10.27 8.27
CA SER A 89 10.17 -10.01 8.34
C SER A 89 10.51 -8.54 8.15
N ILE A 90 9.79 -7.85 7.25
CA ILE A 90 9.92 -6.40 7.04
C ILE A 90 9.56 -5.65 8.32
N SER A 91 8.44 -6.00 8.96
CA SER A 91 7.98 -5.28 10.15
C SER A 91 8.78 -5.57 11.41
N THR A 92 9.26 -6.81 11.59
CA THR A 92 9.96 -7.23 12.82
C THR A 92 11.48 -7.20 12.75
N GLY A 93 12.06 -7.05 11.56
CA GLY A 93 13.51 -7.08 11.35
C GLY A 93 14.15 -8.45 11.62
N VAL A 94 13.37 -9.53 11.72
CA VAL A 94 13.88 -10.89 11.96
C VAL A 94 13.31 -11.90 10.97
N PRO A 95 14.05 -12.98 10.63
CA PRO A 95 13.57 -13.98 9.69
C PRO A 95 12.40 -14.80 10.25
N PRO A 96 11.68 -15.56 9.40
CA PRO A 96 10.55 -16.42 9.77
C PRO A 96 10.82 -17.36 10.95
N SER A 97 12.05 -17.88 11.06
CA SER A 97 12.48 -18.73 12.19
C SER A 97 12.39 -18.05 13.57
N ARG A 98 12.26 -16.71 13.59
CA ARG A 98 12.15 -15.90 14.81
C ARG A 98 10.82 -15.16 14.90
N SER A 99 10.28 -14.64 13.79
CA SER A 99 8.95 -14.01 13.79
C SER A 99 7.83 -15.03 14.05
N GLY A 100 8.06 -16.30 13.71
CA GLY A 100 7.08 -17.38 13.85
C GLY A 100 6.16 -17.54 12.63
N ILE A 101 6.16 -16.58 11.71
CA ILE A 101 5.36 -16.62 10.48
C ILE A 101 6.19 -17.25 9.37
N VAL A 102 6.07 -18.58 9.21
CA VAL A 102 6.92 -19.39 8.33
C VAL A 102 6.44 -19.53 6.89
N ALA A 103 5.15 -19.26 6.65
CA ALA A 103 4.48 -19.33 5.35
C ALA A 103 3.08 -18.70 5.48
N ASN A 104 2.37 -18.52 4.36
CA ASN A 104 0.94 -18.13 4.37
C ASN A 104 0.08 -19.14 5.15
N THR A 105 0.38 -20.44 5.01
CA THR A 105 -0.23 -21.55 5.76
C THR A 105 0.83 -22.57 6.14
N TRP A 106 0.64 -23.27 7.26
CA TRP A 106 1.49 -24.38 7.66
C TRP A 106 0.71 -25.49 8.37
N SER A 107 1.28 -26.70 8.37
CA SER A 107 0.77 -27.80 9.20
C SER A 107 1.23 -27.62 10.64
N GLN A 108 0.29 -27.47 11.57
CA GLN A 108 0.54 -27.43 13.00
C GLN A 108 -0.01 -28.70 13.67
N ARG A 109 0.78 -29.27 14.57
CA ARG A 109 0.35 -30.41 15.37
C ARG A 109 -0.34 -29.93 16.64
N THR A 110 -1.58 -30.35 16.86
CA THR A 110 -2.36 -30.07 18.07
C THR A 110 -2.81 -31.41 18.66
N GLY A 111 -2.12 -31.87 19.70
CA GLY A 111 -2.29 -33.23 20.22
C GLY A 111 -1.77 -34.29 19.24
N GLU A 112 -2.64 -35.22 18.85
CA GLU A 112 -2.31 -36.26 17.87
C GLU A 112 -2.59 -35.83 16.41
N ASP A 113 -3.35 -34.76 16.20
CA ASP A 113 -3.79 -34.32 14.88
C ASP A 113 -2.86 -33.27 14.26
N TRP A 114 -2.75 -33.31 12.93
CA TRP A 114 -2.19 -32.22 12.13
C TRP A 114 -3.32 -31.38 11.55
N ARG A 115 -3.24 -30.06 11.75
CA ARG A 115 -4.20 -29.09 11.22
C ARG A 115 -3.47 -28.10 10.34
N GLN A 116 -4.12 -27.67 9.26
CA GLN A 116 -3.65 -26.52 8.50
C GLN A 116 -3.97 -25.24 9.29
N THR A 117 -2.94 -24.44 9.54
CA THR A 117 -3.05 -23.16 10.22
C THR A 117 -2.75 -22.05 9.22
N TYR A 118 -3.68 -21.11 9.06
CA TYR A 118 -3.44 -19.87 8.32
C TYR A 118 -2.69 -18.87 9.19
N CYS A 119 -1.79 -18.11 8.59
CA CYS A 119 -0.78 -17.31 9.30
C CYS A 119 -1.34 -16.36 10.35
N VAL A 120 -2.48 -15.73 10.10
CA VAL A 120 -3.13 -14.77 11.00
C VAL A 120 -4.50 -15.27 11.48
N ALA A 121 -4.79 -16.56 11.35
CA ALA A 121 -6.07 -17.10 11.82
C ALA A 121 -6.18 -17.08 13.35
N ASP A 122 -7.32 -16.61 13.83
CA ASP A 122 -7.67 -16.60 15.25
C ASP A 122 -9.20 -16.53 15.43
N ASP A 123 -9.84 -17.68 15.63
CA ASP A 123 -11.29 -17.77 15.80
C ASP A 123 -11.81 -17.10 17.08
N GLU A 124 -10.93 -16.78 18.03
CA GLU A 124 -11.26 -15.99 19.23
C GLU A 124 -11.36 -14.49 18.94
N SER A 125 -10.93 -14.06 17.74
CA SER A 125 -10.93 -12.68 17.26
C SER A 125 -11.74 -12.58 15.96
N PRO A 126 -13.07 -12.78 15.99
CA PRO A 126 -13.88 -12.79 14.79
C PRO A 126 -13.84 -11.43 14.07
N ILE A 127 -14.06 -11.46 12.75
CA ILE A 127 -14.18 -10.24 11.94
C ILE A 127 -15.48 -9.53 12.34
N LEU A 128 -15.40 -8.23 12.63
CA LEU A 128 -16.55 -7.45 13.09
C LEU A 128 -17.66 -7.45 12.02
N GLY A 129 -18.88 -7.82 12.42
CA GLY A 129 -20.03 -7.92 11.54
C GLY A 129 -20.13 -9.25 10.76
N PHE A 130 -19.16 -10.15 10.93
CA PHE A 130 -19.09 -11.45 10.27
C PHE A 130 -18.91 -12.60 11.28
N GLU A 131 -19.25 -12.40 12.55
CA GLU A 131 -18.99 -13.36 13.64
C GLU A 131 -19.63 -14.74 13.42
N ASN A 132 -20.71 -14.78 12.65
CA ASN A 132 -21.46 -16.01 12.36
C ASN A 132 -21.49 -16.35 10.86
N THR A 133 -20.61 -15.74 10.06
CA THR A 133 -20.58 -15.94 8.61
C THR A 133 -19.68 -17.13 8.26
N GLN A 134 -20.27 -18.16 7.65
CA GLN A 134 -19.51 -19.34 7.23
C GLN A 134 -18.43 -18.95 6.20
N GLY A 135 -17.20 -19.42 6.41
CA GLY A 135 -16.06 -19.13 5.52
C GLY A 135 -15.27 -17.88 5.92
N VAL A 136 -15.82 -17.02 6.77
CA VAL A 136 -15.15 -15.79 7.26
C VAL A 136 -14.65 -16.00 8.68
N SER A 137 -13.47 -16.61 8.80
CA SER A 137 -12.84 -16.89 10.09
C SER A 137 -12.15 -15.66 10.71
N GLY A 138 -12.00 -15.67 12.04
CA GLY A 138 -11.36 -14.59 12.78
C GLY A 138 -9.87 -14.41 12.48
N ARG A 139 -9.35 -13.21 12.78
CA ARG A 139 -8.01 -12.75 12.39
C ARG A 139 -7.33 -11.95 13.49
N SER A 140 -6.06 -12.24 13.78
CA SER A 140 -5.24 -11.47 14.74
C SER A 140 -3.74 -11.75 14.57
N PRO A 141 -2.84 -10.99 15.22
CA PRO A 141 -1.40 -11.24 15.19
C PRO A 141 -0.97 -12.36 16.16
N LYS A 142 -1.88 -13.24 16.61
CA LYS A 142 -1.64 -14.29 17.62
C LYS A 142 -0.42 -15.18 17.32
N ASN A 143 -0.17 -15.49 16.05
CA ASN A 143 0.96 -16.32 15.64
C ASN A 143 2.28 -15.56 15.50
N LEU A 144 2.28 -14.23 15.61
CA LEU A 144 3.48 -13.41 15.56
C LEU A 144 4.21 -13.45 16.92
N LEU A 145 5.42 -14.00 16.93
CA LEU A 145 6.21 -14.28 18.14
C LEU A 145 7.13 -13.12 18.56
N ARG A 146 7.24 -12.08 17.74
CA ARG A 146 8.11 -10.92 17.96
C ARG A 146 7.36 -9.65 17.65
N GLY A 147 7.59 -8.62 18.46
CA GLY A 147 7.20 -7.27 18.08
C GLY A 147 8.09 -6.74 16.97
N GLY A 148 7.65 -5.67 16.32
CA GLY A 148 8.36 -4.99 15.27
C GLY A 148 8.34 -3.47 15.41
N LEU A 149 8.57 -2.78 14.29
CA LEU A 149 8.72 -1.33 14.26
C LEU A 149 7.53 -0.59 14.90
N ALA A 150 6.29 -0.99 14.57
CA ALA A 150 5.08 -0.44 15.18
C ALA A 150 5.05 -0.59 16.70
N ASP A 151 5.43 -1.78 17.21
CA ASP A 151 5.49 -2.04 18.65
C ASP A 151 6.54 -1.16 19.33
N TRP A 152 7.71 -0.99 18.71
CA TRP A 152 8.80 -0.18 19.26
C TRP A 152 8.49 1.31 19.25
N ILE A 153 7.81 1.81 18.22
CA ILE A 153 7.35 3.21 18.15
C ILE A 153 6.38 3.49 19.31
N ARG A 154 5.39 2.61 19.53
CA ARG A 154 4.43 2.78 20.63
C ARG A 154 5.02 2.52 22.02
N GLU A 155 6.06 1.68 22.12
CA GLU A 155 6.82 1.52 23.36
C GLU A 155 7.62 2.79 23.70
N ALA A 156 8.17 3.47 22.69
CA ALA A 156 8.88 4.73 22.85
C ALA A 156 7.95 5.90 23.18
N ASP A 157 6.76 5.94 22.57
CA ASP A 157 5.71 6.92 22.86
C ASP A 157 4.32 6.26 22.86
N GLY A 158 3.73 6.15 24.05
CA GLY A 158 2.40 5.57 24.23
C GLY A 158 1.26 6.38 23.63
N ASN A 159 1.50 7.63 23.20
CA ASN A 159 0.52 8.44 22.48
C ASN A 159 0.59 8.24 20.96
N ALA A 160 1.67 7.66 20.42
CA ALA A 160 1.82 7.44 19.00
C ALA A 160 0.73 6.51 18.46
N LEU A 161 0.16 6.87 17.32
CA LEU A 161 -0.81 6.06 16.62
C LEU A 161 -0.13 5.13 15.62
N THR A 162 -0.72 3.96 15.44
CA THR A 162 -0.34 3.02 14.39
C THR A 162 -1.56 2.72 13.53
N VAL A 163 -1.41 2.90 12.22
CA VAL A 163 -2.40 2.52 11.22
C VAL A 163 -1.77 1.55 10.23
N SER A 164 -2.47 0.47 9.92
CA SER A 164 -2.01 -0.52 8.94
C SER A 164 -3.14 -0.96 8.02
N ILE A 165 -2.96 -0.75 6.72
CA ILE A 165 -4.01 -0.98 5.72
C ILE A 165 -3.44 -1.80 4.57
N SER A 166 -4.19 -2.82 4.14
CA SER A 166 -3.82 -3.61 2.96
C SER A 166 -5.05 -4.26 2.31
N ALA A 167 -4.93 -4.73 1.08
CA ALA A 167 -5.92 -5.66 0.54
C ALA A 167 -5.93 -7.01 1.26
N LYS A 168 -4.79 -7.40 1.87
CA LYS A 168 -4.60 -8.72 2.47
C LYS A 168 -4.49 -8.61 3.98
N ASP A 169 -5.31 -9.39 4.70
CA ASP A 169 -5.26 -9.51 6.17
C ASP A 169 -3.84 -9.79 6.70
N ARG A 170 -3.15 -10.77 6.12
CA ARG A 170 -1.78 -11.17 6.49
C ARG A 170 -0.74 -10.07 6.26
N SER A 171 -0.99 -9.12 5.37
CA SER A 171 -0.12 -7.96 5.18
C SER A 171 -0.43 -6.91 6.25
N ALA A 172 -1.68 -6.44 6.31
CA ALA A 172 -2.10 -5.41 7.27
C ALA A 172 -1.76 -5.80 8.73
N ILE A 173 -2.08 -7.04 9.13
CA ILE A 173 -1.88 -7.52 10.49
C ILE A 173 -0.39 -7.67 10.84
N THR A 174 0.43 -8.21 9.93
CA THR A 174 1.84 -8.43 10.26
C THR A 174 2.67 -7.14 10.21
N LEU A 175 2.30 -6.18 9.36
CA LEU A 175 2.91 -4.85 9.35
C LEU A 175 2.58 -4.04 10.61
N ALA A 176 1.39 -4.22 11.19
CA ALA A 176 0.97 -3.56 12.43
C ALA A 176 1.68 -4.09 13.69
N GLY A 177 2.39 -5.23 13.60
CA GLY A 177 3.00 -5.85 14.77
C GLY A 177 1.95 -6.42 15.72
N LYS A 178 2.15 -6.22 17.03
CA LYS A 178 1.29 -6.78 18.10
C LYS A 178 0.65 -5.70 18.97
N THR A 179 0.74 -4.45 18.54
CA THR A 179 0.32 -3.29 19.30
C THR A 179 -1.13 -2.93 18.99
N ASP A 180 -1.77 -2.22 19.92
CA ASP A 180 -3.11 -1.67 19.71
C ASP A 180 -3.04 -0.64 18.56
N SER A 181 -3.71 -0.96 17.44
CA SER A 181 -3.52 -0.33 16.14
C SER A 181 -4.83 -0.26 15.37
N HIS A 182 -4.95 0.74 14.49
CA HIS A 182 -6.01 0.78 13.48
C HIS A 182 -5.62 -0.11 12.30
N VAL A 183 -6.14 -1.35 12.29
CA VAL A 183 -5.80 -2.34 11.26
C VAL A 183 -7.02 -2.66 10.40
N TYR A 184 -6.90 -2.48 9.09
CA TYR A 184 -7.97 -2.74 8.13
C TYR A 184 -7.49 -3.54 6.93
N TRP A 185 -8.32 -4.47 6.46
CA TRP A 185 -8.06 -5.19 5.23
C TRP A 185 -9.31 -5.40 4.38
N LEU A 186 -9.14 -5.61 3.08
CA LEU A 186 -10.27 -5.89 2.19
C LEU A 186 -10.83 -7.29 2.41
N LEU A 187 -12.16 -7.37 2.46
CA LEU A 187 -12.90 -8.62 2.27
C LEU A 187 -13.47 -8.57 0.85
N HIS A 188 -12.79 -9.24 -0.09
CA HIS A 188 -13.02 -9.07 -1.53
C HIS A 188 -14.47 -9.29 -1.94
N GLU A 189 -15.06 -10.44 -1.59
CA GLU A 189 -16.47 -10.76 -1.92
C GLU A 189 -17.45 -9.67 -1.46
N GLU A 190 -17.16 -9.01 -0.34
CA GLU A 190 -18.01 -7.97 0.26
C GLU A 190 -17.68 -6.55 -0.22
N GLY A 191 -16.61 -6.35 -1.00
CA GLY A 191 -16.29 -5.06 -1.59
C GLY A 191 -15.94 -3.97 -0.56
N ARG A 192 -15.42 -4.36 0.62
CA ARG A 192 -15.27 -3.43 1.75
C ARG A 192 -14.05 -3.73 2.62
N PHE A 193 -13.57 -2.72 3.33
CA PHE A 193 -12.60 -2.88 4.39
C PHE A 193 -13.25 -3.36 5.69
N VAL A 194 -12.59 -4.31 6.34
CA VAL A 194 -13.01 -4.93 7.60
C VAL A 194 -11.88 -4.89 8.63
N THR A 195 -12.24 -5.15 9.89
CA THR A 195 -11.30 -5.38 10.99
C THR A 195 -11.83 -6.48 11.91
N SER A 196 -11.08 -6.90 12.92
CA SER A 196 -11.51 -7.93 13.88
C SER A 196 -11.69 -7.39 15.30
N GLN A 197 -12.35 -8.20 16.13
CA GLN A 197 -12.53 -7.93 17.56
C GLN A 197 -11.22 -7.84 18.35
N TYR A 198 -10.09 -8.24 17.75
CA TYR A 198 -8.77 -7.99 18.31
C TYR A 198 -8.43 -6.49 18.35
N TYR A 199 -8.82 -5.73 17.31
CA TYR A 199 -8.45 -4.32 17.13
C TYR A 199 -9.54 -3.34 17.56
N ALA A 200 -10.81 -3.72 17.42
CA ALA A 200 -11.91 -2.80 17.70
C ALA A 200 -13.14 -3.53 18.24
N GLN A 201 -13.91 -2.84 19.08
CA GLN A 201 -15.22 -3.34 19.56
C GLN A 201 -16.36 -2.98 18.60
N ALA A 202 -16.18 -1.94 17.78
CA ALA A 202 -17.10 -1.49 16.75
C ALA A 202 -16.32 -0.74 15.66
N TYR A 203 -16.87 -0.67 14.45
CA TYR A 203 -16.26 0.13 13.38
C TYR A 203 -16.31 1.62 13.70
N PRO A 204 -15.21 2.37 13.54
CA PRO A 204 -15.27 3.82 13.52
C PRO A 204 -16.16 4.33 12.39
N ASP A 205 -16.86 5.45 12.61
CA ASP A 205 -17.80 5.99 11.64
C ASP A 205 -17.15 6.30 10.29
N TRP A 206 -15.88 6.74 10.28
CA TRP A 206 -15.17 7.04 9.04
C TRP A 206 -14.91 5.81 8.16
N VAL A 207 -14.71 4.63 8.78
CA VAL A 207 -14.56 3.36 8.05
C VAL A 207 -15.91 2.90 7.50
N GLN A 208 -17.00 3.12 8.25
CA GLN A 208 -18.35 2.84 7.78
C GLN A 208 -18.70 3.72 6.58
N ARG A 209 -18.52 5.04 6.70
CA ARG A 209 -18.71 6.00 5.60
C ARG A 209 -17.86 5.65 4.38
N PHE A 210 -16.58 5.32 4.56
CA PHE A 210 -15.73 4.93 3.44
C PHE A 210 -16.29 3.72 2.68
N ASN A 211 -16.70 2.67 3.41
CA ASN A 211 -17.28 1.48 2.82
C ASN A 211 -18.63 1.74 2.14
N GLU A 212 -19.42 2.68 2.64
CA GLU A 212 -20.76 2.97 2.13
C GLU A 212 -20.77 3.98 0.97
N GLU A 213 -19.82 4.92 0.96
CA GLU A 213 -19.83 6.08 0.06
C GLU A 213 -18.69 6.08 -0.95
N VAL A 214 -17.49 5.60 -0.58
CA VAL A 214 -16.29 5.65 -1.43
C VAL A 214 -16.07 4.34 -2.16
N MET A 215 -16.16 3.20 -1.46
CA MET A 215 -15.95 1.87 -2.07
C MET A 215 -16.87 1.61 -3.28
N PRO A 216 -18.19 1.91 -3.24
CA PRO A 216 -19.04 1.70 -4.41
C PRO A 216 -18.64 2.52 -5.64
N VAL A 217 -18.01 3.68 -5.44
CA VAL A 217 -17.50 4.53 -6.52
C VAL A 217 -16.22 3.95 -7.10
N LEU A 218 -15.29 3.50 -6.24
CA LEU A 218 -14.06 2.83 -6.67
C LEU A 218 -14.35 1.52 -7.44
N LEU A 219 -15.41 0.83 -7.05
CA LEU A 219 -15.90 -0.42 -7.65
C LEU A 219 -16.93 -0.19 -8.77
N ALA A 220 -17.11 1.04 -9.27
CA ALA A 220 -18.06 1.30 -10.35
C ALA A 220 -17.47 0.98 -11.74
N ASP A 221 -16.15 0.97 -11.86
CA ASP A 221 -15.45 0.69 -13.12
C ASP A 221 -15.64 -0.77 -13.52
N THR A 222 -15.97 -1.02 -14.78
CA THR A 222 -16.23 -2.38 -15.31
C THR A 222 -15.29 -2.78 -16.44
N ILE A 223 -14.40 -1.86 -16.83
CA ILE A 223 -13.42 -2.04 -17.90
C ILE A 223 -12.08 -1.53 -17.40
N TRP A 224 -11.05 -2.36 -17.52
CA TRP A 224 -9.66 -1.98 -17.31
C TRP A 224 -8.95 -1.91 -18.67
N GLU A 225 -8.59 -0.69 -19.06
CA GLU A 225 -7.82 -0.39 -20.25
C GLU A 225 -6.31 -0.36 -19.92
N SER A 226 -5.46 -0.69 -20.90
CA SER A 226 -4.00 -0.70 -20.68
C SER A 226 -3.48 0.66 -20.20
N GLY A 227 -3.88 1.75 -20.85
CA GLY A 227 -3.35 3.09 -20.57
C GLY A 227 -1.85 3.29 -20.87
N VAL A 228 -1.11 2.23 -21.23
CA VAL A 228 0.33 2.28 -21.50
C VAL A 228 0.59 2.96 -22.85
N PRO A 229 1.43 4.02 -22.90
CA PRO A 229 1.78 4.67 -24.15
C PRO A 229 2.47 3.70 -25.13
N VAL A 230 2.17 3.80 -26.43
CA VAL A 230 2.70 2.88 -27.46
C VAL A 230 4.23 2.78 -27.46
N GLY A 231 4.93 3.88 -27.14
CA GLY A 231 6.40 3.88 -27.06
C GLY A 231 6.97 3.12 -25.86
N ILE A 232 6.17 2.92 -24.81
CA ILE A 232 6.54 2.27 -23.55
C ILE A 232 6.19 0.78 -23.54
N GLN A 233 5.16 0.37 -24.29
CA GLN A 233 4.73 -1.04 -24.39
C GLN A 233 5.87 -2.04 -24.68
N PRO A 234 6.90 -1.73 -25.51
CA PRO A 234 8.01 -2.65 -25.77
C PRO A 234 8.88 -2.98 -24.55
N LEU A 235 8.73 -2.29 -23.41
CA LEU A 235 9.43 -2.63 -22.17
C LEU A 235 8.93 -3.94 -21.55
N ALA A 236 7.69 -4.34 -21.84
CA ALA A 236 7.10 -5.60 -21.42
C ALA A 236 6.99 -6.57 -22.60
N ARG A 237 6.63 -7.83 -22.30
CA ARG A 237 6.35 -8.82 -23.35
C ARG A 237 5.09 -8.42 -24.15
N PRO A 238 4.86 -8.99 -25.35
CA PRO A 238 3.62 -8.76 -26.09
C PRO A 238 2.38 -9.03 -25.25
N ASP A 239 1.32 -8.25 -25.50
CA ASP A 239 0.05 -8.30 -24.76
C ASP A 239 -0.48 -9.73 -24.67
N PHE A 240 -0.69 -10.37 -25.82
CA PHE A 240 -1.13 -11.75 -25.86
C PHE A 240 -0.07 -12.77 -25.44
N ALA A 241 -0.37 -13.58 -24.42
CA ALA A 241 0.33 -14.84 -24.15
C ALA A 241 -0.61 -15.98 -23.72
N THR A 242 -0.39 -17.19 -24.26
CA THR A 242 -1.25 -18.36 -23.98
C THR A 242 -1.12 -18.95 -22.57
N TYR A 243 -0.20 -18.43 -21.76
CA TYR A 243 0.14 -18.95 -20.43
C TYR A 243 -0.29 -18.04 -19.28
N GLU A 244 -1.05 -17.00 -19.59
CA GLU A 244 -1.80 -16.19 -18.62
C GLU A 244 -3.11 -16.87 -18.23
N ARG A 245 -3.66 -16.49 -17.08
CA ARG A 245 -4.66 -17.29 -16.37
C ARG A 245 -5.99 -16.60 -16.08
N ARG A 246 -6.18 -15.33 -16.47
CA ARG A 246 -7.45 -14.59 -16.25
C ARG A 246 -8.56 -14.92 -17.28
N GLY A 247 -8.31 -15.84 -18.20
CA GLY A 247 -9.27 -16.22 -19.25
C GLY A 247 -9.22 -15.34 -20.51
N ASN A 248 -9.05 -14.03 -20.36
CA ASN A 248 -8.66 -13.11 -21.43
C ASN A 248 -7.19 -12.70 -21.24
N SER A 249 -6.44 -12.65 -22.34
CA SER A 249 -4.99 -12.44 -22.35
C SER A 249 -4.58 -11.18 -23.10
N THR A 250 -5.51 -10.24 -23.28
CA THR A 250 -5.24 -8.98 -23.96
C THR A 250 -6.14 -7.91 -23.39
N PHE A 251 -5.66 -6.68 -23.38
CA PHE A 251 -6.51 -5.52 -23.10
C PHE A 251 -7.56 -5.29 -24.21
N PRO A 252 -8.74 -4.71 -23.87
CA PRO A 252 -9.19 -4.37 -22.52
C PRO A 252 -9.71 -5.58 -21.73
N HIS A 253 -9.60 -5.50 -20.41
CA HIS A 253 -10.20 -6.44 -19.47
C HIS A 253 -11.60 -5.98 -19.09
N VAL A 254 -12.60 -6.86 -19.18
CA VAL A 254 -14.01 -6.51 -18.97
C VAL A 254 -14.63 -7.43 -17.91
N SER A 255 -15.11 -6.82 -16.82
CA SER A 255 -15.57 -7.55 -15.65
C SER A 255 -16.63 -8.61 -15.97
N SER A 256 -17.65 -8.25 -16.77
CA SER A 256 -18.76 -9.15 -17.10
C SER A 256 -18.37 -10.36 -17.95
N VAL A 257 -17.13 -10.40 -18.46
CA VAL A 257 -16.60 -11.49 -19.30
C VAL A 257 -15.65 -12.39 -18.51
N GLU A 258 -14.91 -11.82 -17.55
CA GLU A 258 -13.78 -12.47 -16.92
C GLU A 258 -14.13 -13.10 -15.56
N GLU A 259 -15.05 -12.50 -14.80
CA GLU A 259 -15.41 -12.99 -13.47
C GLU A 259 -16.92 -12.94 -13.23
N GLU A 260 -17.40 -13.87 -12.40
CA GLU A 260 -18.80 -13.87 -11.96
C GLU A 260 -19.04 -12.81 -10.87
N VAL A 261 -18.06 -12.62 -9.97
CA VAL A 261 -18.13 -11.66 -8.87
C VAL A 261 -17.32 -10.42 -9.23
N HIS A 262 -18.03 -9.30 -9.43
CA HIS A 262 -17.41 -8.04 -9.85
C HIS A 262 -16.28 -7.57 -8.94
N ASN A 263 -16.44 -7.73 -7.62
CA ASN A 263 -15.44 -7.27 -6.65
C ASN A 263 -14.12 -8.03 -6.78
N GLU A 264 -14.16 -9.34 -7.06
CA GLU A 264 -12.94 -10.13 -7.29
C GLU A 264 -12.20 -9.61 -8.53
N TRP A 265 -12.94 -9.36 -9.62
CA TRP A 265 -12.37 -8.72 -10.80
C TRP A 265 -11.74 -7.36 -10.51
N ALA A 266 -12.42 -6.52 -9.73
CA ALA A 266 -11.92 -5.19 -9.41
C ALA A 266 -10.64 -5.26 -8.57
N PHE A 267 -10.58 -6.13 -7.57
CA PHE A 267 -9.40 -6.24 -6.70
C PHE A 267 -8.23 -7.00 -7.34
N ASP A 268 -8.47 -7.78 -8.38
CA ASP A 268 -7.45 -8.32 -9.30
C ASP A 268 -6.97 -7.29 -10.35
N SER A 269 -7.04 -6.01 -10.01
CA SER A 269 -6.63 -4.87 -10.85
C SER A 269 -5.95 -3.79 -9.99
N PRO A 270 -5.48 -2.67 -10.57
CA PRO A 270 -4.91 -1.56 -9.81
C PRO A 270 -5.86 -0.96 -8.75
N LYS A 271 -7.18 -1.23 -8.83
CA LYS A 271 -8.19 -0.71 -7.88
C LYS A 271 -7.98 -1.14 -6.44
N SER A 272 -7.36 -2.29 -6.20
CA SER A 272 -7.06 -2.72 -4.84
C SER A 272 -6.09 -1.74 -4.15
N ASP A 273 -5.05 -1.28 -4.84
CA ASP A 273 -4.09 -0.34 -4.29
C ASP A 273 -4.66 1.09 -4.21
N GLU A 274 -5.50 1.50 -5.17
CA GLU A 274 -6.28 2.75 -5.06
C GLU A 274 -7.14 2.77 -3.78
N ALA A 275 -7.85 1.68 -3.48
CA ALA A 275 -8.69 1.58 -2.30
C ALA A 275 -7.88 1.67 -1.00
N VAL A 276 -6.71 1.04 -0.94
CA VAL A 276 -5.79 1.11 0.21
C VAL A 276 -5.30 2.55 0.43
N LEU A 277 -4.84 3.23 -0.62
CA LEU A 277 -4.33 4.61 -0.52
C LEU A 277 -5.45 5.62 -0.19
N ALA A 278 -6.65 5.42 -0.72
CA ALA A 278 -7.81 6.25 -0.41
C ALA A 278 -8.22 6.13 1.07
N LEU A 279 -8.28 4.90 1.61
CA LEU A 279 -8.58 4.70 3.03
C LEU A 279 -7.45 5.27 3.91
N ALA A 280 -6.18 5.13 3.51
CA ALA A 280 -5.05 5.70 4.22
C ALA A 280 -5.14 7.22 4.32
N THR A 281 -5.49 7.89 3.21
CA THR A 281 -5.68 9.35 3.17
C THR A 281 -6.77 9.79 4.17
N ILE A 282 -7.91 9.09 4.19
CA ILE A 282 -9.00 9.38 5.13
C ILE A 282 -8.59 9.08 6.58
N ALA A 283 -7.87 7.98 6.83
CA ALA A 283 -7.35 7.66 8.15
C ALA A 283 -6.41 8.77 8.66
N MET A 284 -5.56 9.31 7.79
CA MET A 284 -4.69 10.44 8.13
C MET A 284 -5.48 11.69 8.53
N GLU A 285 -6.56 12.02 7.82
CA GLU A 285 -7.42 13.16 8.16
C GLU A 285 -8.16 12.95 9.48
N GLU A 286 -8.83 11.79 9.63
CA GLU A 286 -9.70 11.48 10.77
C GLU A 286 -8.92 11.28 12.07
N LEU A 287 -7.69 10.78 11.98
CA LEU A 287 -6.81 10.54 13.11
C LEU A 287 -5.74 11.64 13.28
N ALA A 288 -5.68 12.62 12.38
CA ALA A 288 -4.63 13.65 12.36
C ALA A 288 -3.20 13.08 12.43
N LEU A 289 -2.93 11.99 11.69
CA LEU A 289 -1.64 11.30 11.73
C LEU A 289 -0.50 12.23 11.32
N GLY A 290 0.59 12.22 12.09
CA GLY A 290 1.75 13.09 11.89
C GLY A 290 1.54 14.54 12.33
N GLN A 291 0.37 14.87 12.89
CA GLN A 291 -0.01 16.22 13.31
C GLN A 291 -0.31 16.32 14.82
N GLN A 292 -0.13 15.23 15.57
CA GLN A 292 -0.44 15.16 17.00
C GLN A 292 0.74 15.52 17.92
N GLY A 293 1.94 15.68 17.37
CA GLY A 293 3.18 15.92 18.11
C GLY A 293 3.92 14.66 18.58
N SER A 294 3.32 13.48 18.36
CA SER A 294 3.96 12.17 18.44
C SER A 294 4.42 11.71 17.06
N ALA A 295 5.44 10.85 17.01
CA ALA A 295 5.87 10.20 15.77
C ALA A 295 4.96 9.01 15.46
N ASP A 296 3.99 9.21 14.58
CA ASP A 296 3.01 8.20 14.20
C ASP A 296 3.57 7.21 13.16
N PHE A 297 2.93 6.05 13.05
CA PHE A 297 3.31 5.01 12.10
C PHE A 297 2.17 4.62 11.17
N LEU A 298 2.43 4.68 9.86
CA LEU A 298 1.51 4.25 8.81
C LEU A 298 2.14 3.12 7.99
N ALA A 299 1.53 1.94 8.02
CA ALA A 299 1.93 0.80 7.22
C ALA A 299 0.91 0.52 6.10
N LEU A 300 1.41 0.35 4.87
CA LEU A 300 0.58 0.12 3.69
C LEU A 300 1.06 -1.13 2.95
N GLY A 301 0.17 -2.11 2.81
CA GLY A 301 0.41 -3.30 2.01
C GLY A 301 -0.31 -3.21 0.66
N LEU A 302 0.44 -2.88 -0.40
CA LEU A 302 -0.07 -2.72 -1.75
C LEU A 302 0.01 -4.05 -2.50
N SER A 303 -1.15 -4.63 -2.83
CA SER A 303 -1.31 -6.03 -3.22
C SER A 303 -1.61 -6.26 -4.69
N SER A 304 -1.98 -5.22 -5.46
CA SER A 304 -2.34 -5.37 -6.88
C SER A 304 -1.21 -6.01 -7.70
N THR A 305 0.05 -5.67 -7.39
CA THR A 305 1.22 -6.23 -8.07
C THR A 305 1.30 -7.75 -7.95
N ASP A 306 0.94 -8.33 -6.80
CA ASP A 306 0.95 -9.79 -6.61
C ASP A 306 -0.22 -10.48 -7.30
N TYR A 307 -1.44 -9.93 -7.19
CA TYR A 307 -2.62 -10.48 -7.85
C TYR A 307 -2.46 -10.48 -9.37
N ILE A 308 -2.07 -9.34 -9.95
CA ILE A 308 -1.83 -9.19 -11.39
C ILE A 308 -0.65 -10.06 -11.81
N GLY A 309 0.44 -10.08 -11.04
CA GLY A 309 1.59 -10.94 -11.32
C GLY A 309 1.26 -12.43 -11.30
N HIS A 310 0.34 -12.87 -10.43
CA HIS A 310 -0.14 -14.26 -10.41
C HIS A 310 -1.01 -14.63 -11.61
N LEU A 311 -1.83 -13.70 -12.10
CA LEU A 311 -2.71 -13.90 -13.26
C LEU A 311 -1.95 -13.85 -14.58
N PHE A 312 -1.02 -12.90 -14.73
CA PHE A 312 -0.41 -12.56 -16.02
C PHE A 312 1.12 -12.77 -16.06
N GLY A 313 1.78 -12.80 -14.91
CA GLY A 313 3.23 -12.90 -14.81
C GLY A 313 3.94 -11.54 -14.79
N PRO A 314 5.18 -11.48 -14.27
CA PRO A 314 5.84 -10.22 -13.89
C PRO A 314 6.25 -9.30 -15.05
N LEU A 315 6.19 -9.78 -16.29
CA LEU A 315 6.67 -9.07 -17.47
C LEU A 315 5.55 -8.81 -18.48
N SER A 316 4.29 -8.92 -18.05
CA SER A 316 3.10 -8.72 -18.89
C SER A 316 2.79 -7.24 -19.12
N GLN A 317 1.92 -6.95 -20.10
CA GLN A 317 1.42 -5.59 -20.31
C GLN A 317 0.56 -5.12 -19.12
N GLU A 318 -0.15 -6.03 -18.47
CA GLU A 318 -0.93 -5.78 -17.25
C GLU A 318 -0.05 -5.37 -16.09
N GLN A 319 1.10 -6.04 -15.91
CA GLN A 319 2.06 -5.68 -14.87
C GLN A 319 2.71 -4.32 -15.14
N LEU A 320 3.05 -4.02 -16.41
CA LEU A 320 3.55 -2.70 -16.82
C LEU A 320 2.51 -1.60 -16.58
N SER A 321 1.27 -1.82 -17.04
CA SER A 321 0.13 -0.91 -16.80
C SER A 321 -0.05 -0.65 -15.31
N ASN A 322 -0.04 -1.70 -14.49
CA ASN A 322 -0.19 -1.60 -13.05
C ASN A 322 0.94 -0.81 -12.38
N LEU A 323 2.21 -1.03 -12.77
CA LEU A 323 3.33 -0.32 -12.14
C LEU A 323 3.39 1.16 -12.54
N ILE A 324 3.01 1.51 -13.78
CA ILE A 324 2.82 2.92 -14.18
C ILE A 324 1.67 3.55 -13.40
N HIS A 325 0.58 2.81 -13.20
CA HIS A 325 -0.54 3.28 -12.38
C HIS A 325 -0.11 3.51 -10.93
N LEU A 326 0.57 2.53 -10.33
CA LEU A 326 1.06 2.57 -8.96
C LEU A 326 2.04 3.72 -8.74
N ASP A 327 2.97 3.94 -9.69
CA ASP A 327 3.85 5.09 -9.70
C ASP A 327 3.06 6.41 -9.59
N ARG A 328 2.03 6.60 -10.43
CA ARG A 328 1.21 7.82 -10.39
C ARG A 328 0.51 7.99 -9.04
N VAL A 329 -0.19 6.98 -8.53
CA VAL A 329 -0.96 7.12 -7.28
C VAL A 329 -0.06 7.23 -6.04
N LEU A 330 1.14 6.65 -6.05
CA LEU A 330 2.15 6.90 -5.03
C LEU A 330 2.64 8.36 -5.07
N GLY A 331 2.81 8.92 -6.27
CA GLY A 331 3.16 10.35 -6.42
C GLY A 331 2.09 11.24 -5.81
N GLU A 332 0.83 11.01 -6.16
CA GLU A 332 -0.33 11.72 -5.58
C GLU A 332 -0.39 11.56 -4.05
N PHE A 333 -0.11 10.37 -3.52
CA PHE A 333 -0.07 10.13 -2.08
C PHE A 333 1.09 10.89 -1.41
N PHE A 334 2.28 10.91 -2.00
CA PHE A 334 3.42 11.65 -1.44
C PHE A 334 3.21 13.16 -1.49
N ASP A 335 2.59 13.69 -2.54
CA ASP A 335 2.20 15.11 -2.62
C ASP A 335 1.17 15.46 -1.52
N TYR A 336 0.27 14.53 -1.21
CA TYR A 336 -0.64 14.66 -0.07
C TYR A 336 0.10 14.66 1.27
N LEU A 337 1.11 13.81 1.46
CA LEU A 337 1.94 13.83 2.68
C LEU A 337 2.69 15.16 2.84
N ASP A 338 3.28 15.69 1.76
CA ASP A 338 3.95 17.00 1.78
C ASP A 338 3.01 18.14 2.19
N THR A 339 1.75 18.05 1.77
CA THR A 339 0.75 19.08 2.07
C THR A 339 0.14 18.92 3.47
N SER A 340 -0.14 17.69 3.89
CA SER A 340 -0.88 17.39 5.12
C SER A 340 0.00 17.28 6.35
N VAL A 341 1.18 16.68 6.22
CA VAL A 341 2.16 16.50 7.31
C VAL A 341 3.23 17.58 7.25
N GLY A 342 3.68 17.91 6.03
CA GLY A 342 4.76 18.87 5.78
C GLY A 342 5.98 18.19 5.16
N GLU A 343 6.49 18.76 4.06
CA GLU A 343 7.73 18.27 3.44
C GLU A 343 8.89 18.25 4.46
N GLY A 344 9.54 17.09 4.59
CA GLY A 344 10.61 16.87 5.57
C GLY A 344 10.16 16.44 6.96
N GLU A 345 8.85 16.51 7.28
CA GLU A 345 8.28 16.05 8.54
C GLU A 345 7.92 14.55 8.51
N TRP A 346 7.95 13.91 7.34
CA TRP A 346 7.67 12.49 7.18
C TRP A 346 8.81 11.75 6.49
N VAL A 347 8.91 10.44 6.75
CA VAL A 347 9.85 9.54 6.08
C VAL A 347 9.13 8.31 5.56
N VAL A 348 9.51 7.82 4.39
CA VAL A 348 8.99 6.57 3.82
C VAL A 348 10.09 5.55 3.58
N ALA A 349 9.79 4.29 3.89
CA ALA A 349 10.52 3.13 3.40
C ALA A 349 9.58 2.29 2.51
N LEU A 350 10.02 1.99 1.28
CA LEU A 350 9.32 1.08 0.37
C LEU A 350 10.15 -0.20 0.16
N SER A 351 9.51 -1.35 0.28
CA SER A 351 10.11 -2.66 0.03
C SER A 351 9.09 -3.62 -0.60
N ALA A 352 9.51 -4.86 -0.82
CA ALA A 352 8.66 -5.96 -1.28
C ALA A 352 8.82 -7.17 -0.34
N ASP A 353 7.72 -7.85 -0.07
CA ASP A 353 7.68 -9.05 0.77
C ASP A 353 8.31 -10.28 0.10
N HIS A 354 8.31 -10.31 -1.22
CA HIS A 354 9.06 -11.23 -2.07
C HIS A 354 9.16 -10.70 -3.51
N GLY A 355 9.98 -11.36 -4.33
CA GLY A 355 9.93 -11.22 -5.79
C GLY A 355 9.04 -12.30 -6.42
N VAL A 356 9.26 -12.57 -7.71
CA VAL A 356 8.62 -13.67 -8.43
C VAL A 356 9.53 -14.16 -9.56
N ALA A 357 9.46 -15.45 -9.85
CA ALA A 357 10.19 -16.03 -10.97
C ALA A 357 9.57 -15.59 -12.31
N THR A 358 10.41 -15.46 -13.33
CA THR A 358 9.91 -15.34 -14.71
C THR A 358 9.15 -16.61 -15.10
N MET A 359 8.02 -16.45 -15.79
CA MET A 359 7.22 -17.56 -16.29
C MET A 359 8.08 -18.49 -17.16
N PRO A 360 8.04 -19.83 -16.97
CA PRO A 360 8.87 -20.76 -17.73
C PRO A 360 8.73 -20.63 -19.24
N GLU A 361 7.51 -20.40 -19.74
CA GLU A 361 7.22 -20.20 -21.15
C GLU A 361 7.92 -18.96 -21.71
N TYR A 362 7.79 -17.81 -21.03
CA TYR A 362 8.50 -16.60 -21.44
C TYR A 362 10.02 -16.77 -21.35
N ALA A 363 10.52 -17.47 -20.33
CA ALA A 363 11.95 -17.78 -20.24
C ALA A 363 12.44 -18.61 -21.43
N GLN A 364 11.64 -19.55 -21.95
CA GLN A 364 11.95 -20.30 -23.17
C GLN A 364 11.95 -19.40 -24.41
N GLU A 365 10.99 -18.49 -24.53
CA GLU A 365 10.95 -17.48 -25.61
C GLU A 365 12.20 -16.59 -25.62
N GLN A 366 12.73 -16.28 -24.43
CA GLN A 366 13.99 -15.54 -24.24
C GLN A 366 15.26 -16.41 -24.37
N GLY A 367 15.13 -17.68 -24.77
CA GLY A 367 16.25 -18.58 -25.06
C GLY A 367 16.70 -19.48 -23.92
N ASN A 368 16.08 -19.43 -22.74
CA ASN A 368 16.31 -20.41 -21.68
C ASN A 368 15.48 -21.68 -21.93
N THR A 369 15.94 -22.51 -22.86
CA THR A 369 15.26 -23.76 -23.26
C THR A 369 15.19 -24.82 -22.15
N SER A 370 15.87 -24.61 -21.02
CA SER A 370 15.83 -25.52 -19.87
C SER A 370 14.68 -25.23 -18.90
N ALA A 371 14.07 -24.04 -19.00
CA ALA A 371 12.94 -23.66 -18.16
C ALA A 371 11.74 -24.57 -18.44
N ARG A 372 11.04 -25.00 -17.38
CA ARG A 372 9.86 -25.85 -17.46
C ARG A 372 9.00 -25.70 -16.22
N ARG A 373 7.69 -25.90 -16.37
CA ARG A 373 6.80 -26.10 -15.21
C ARG A 373 7.13 -27.43 -14.54
N ILE A 374 7.07 -27.44 -13.21
CA ILE A 374 7.12 -28.66 -12.41
C ILE A 374 5.67 -28.97 -12.04
N ASN A 375 5.19 -30.18 -12.38
CA ASN A 375 3.80 -30.64 -12.16
C ASN A 375 2.74 -29.94 -13.04
N ALA A 376 3.02 -29.71 -14.33
CA ALA A 376 2.03 -29.21 -15.29
C ALA A 376 0.99 -30.27 -15.68
#